data_AF-A0A6J7Q9L1-F1
#
_entry.id   AF-A0A6J7Q9L1-F1
#
_cell.length_a   1.000
_cell.length_b   1.000
_cell.length_c   1.000
_cell.angle_alpha   90.00
_cell.angle_beta   90.00
_cell.angle_gamma   90.00
#
_symmetry.space_group_name_H-M   'P 1'
#
loop_
_entity.id
_entity.type
_entity.pdbx_description
1 polymer ?
#
loop_
_entity_poly.entity_id
_entity_poly.type
_entity_poly.pdbx_seq_one_letter_code
_entity_poly.pdbx_strand_id
1 'polypeptide(L)'
;MKSRFALEGVAVLPGRADLERIFAVDIDAGVRIEKLIEEQNGVILKLATGTNREDSAEISATLAHWREVSIEAILRIVLATDVTDEVSDSDMARVIFCLGDIRVRDTLLWHLVQKDERIAALSVLTSALRAAPAGLVAPIATCTSICAWLTGDGARALVALDRGHVDDPEYPLAQLVAQGLAAGLPPSTWAAVMAAVTEEQCRTGK
;
A
#
# COMPACT_ATOMS: atom_id res chain seq x y z
N MET A 1 -1.56 -25.95 -48.05
CA MET A 1 -1.99 -24.99 -47.00
C MET A 1 -1.25 -25.35 -45.73
N LYS A 2 -0.16 -24.64 -45.39
CA LYS A 2 0.70 -24.94 -44.23
C LYS A 2 0.16 -24.19 -43.01
N SER A 3 -0.37 -24.94 -42.05
CA SER A 3 -0.79 -24.42 -40.74
C SER A 3 0.45 -24.08 -39.92
N ARG A 4 0.67 -22.79 -39.66
CA ARG A 4 1.70 -22.28 -38.77
C ARG A 4 0.99 -21.77 -37.51
N PHE A 5 0.85 -22.64 -36.51
CA PHE A 5 0.57 -22.19 -35.14
C PHE A 5 1.88 -21.65 -34.58
N ALA A 6 1.96 -20.33 -34.44
CA ALA A 6 3.01 -19.69 -33.66
C ALA A 6 2.60 -19.79 -32.17
N LEU A 7 3.32 -20.63 -31.43
CA LEU A 7 3.37 -20.56 -29.97
C LEU A 7 4.27 -19.37 -29.64
N GLU A 8 3.69 -18.17 -29.54
CA GLU A 8 4.38 -17.02 -28.97
C GLU A 8 4.51 -17.21 -27.46
N GLY A 9 5.77 -17.41 -27.04
CA GLY A 9 6.33 -17.02 -25.76
C GLY A 9 5.43 -17.14 -24.53
N VAL A 10 5.35 -18.34 -23.95
CA VAL A 10 5.18 -18.46 -22.50
C VAL A 10 6.48 -17.89 -21.91
N ALA A 11 6.49 -16.61 -21.55
CA ALA A 11 7.48 -16.09 -20.63
C ALA A 11 7.48 -17.01 -19.41
N VAL A 12 8.65 -17.52 -19.03
CA VAL A 12 8.80 -18.34 -17.82
C VAL A 12 8.12 -17.58 -16.69
N LEU A 13 7.04 -18.14 -16.14
CA LEU A 13 6.41 -17.57 -14.96
C LEU A 13 7.53 -17.49 -13.90
N PRO A 14 7.85 -16.30 -13.37
CA PRO A 14 8.89 -16.17 -12.37
C PRO A 14 8.58 -17.17 -11.26
N GLY A 15 9.59 -17.97 -10.89
CA GLY A 15 9.43 -18.88 -9.76
C GLY A 15 9.09 -18.07 -8.52
N ARG A 16 8.45 -18.68 -7.52
CA ARG A 16 8.12 -17.98 -6.26
C ARG A 16 9.34 -17.26 -5.66
N ALA A 17 10.52 -17.86 -5.75
CA ALA A 17 11.79 -17.26 -5.31
C ALA A 17 12.16 -15.96 -6.07
N ASP A 18 11.78 -15.83 -7.35
CA ASP A 18 12.01 -14.61 -8.12
C ASP A 18 11.07 -13.49 -7.68
N LEU A 19 9.81 -13.83 -7.37
CA LEU A 19 8.83 -12.89 -6.81
C LEU A 19 9.21 -12.44 -5.39
N GLU A 20 9.72 -13.34 -4.56
CA GLU A 20 10.23 -13.01 -3.23
C GLU A 20 11.40 -12.01 -3.30
N ARG A 21 12.26 -12.11 -4.34
CA ARG A 21 13.34 -11.13 -4.57
C ARG A 21 12.84 -9.74 -4.94
N ILE A 22 11.65 -9.61 -5.54
CA ILE A 22 11.03 -8.29 -5.80
C ILE A 22 10.81 -7.54 -4.49
N PHE A 23 10.50 -8.26 -3.41
CA PHE A 23 10.25 -7.68 -2.08
C PHE A 23 11.39 -7.91 -1.10
N ALA A 24 12.60 -8.20 -1.60
CA ALA A 24 13.79 -8.31 -0.77
C ALA A 24 13.98 -7.00 0.03
N VAL A 25 14.15 -7.16 1.34
CA VAL A 25 14.31 -6.05 2.28
C VAL A 25 15.54 -5.23 1.90
N ASP A 26 15.34 -3.92 1.78
CA ASP A 26 16.42 -2.96 1.65
C ASP A 26 16.75 -2.40 3.03
N ILE A 27 17.73 -3.00 3.69
CA ILE A 27 18.11 -2.67 5.08
C ILE A 27 18.63 -1.23 5.17
N ASP A 28 19.46 -0.81 4.21
CA ASP A 28 20.06 0.53 4.23
C ASP A 28 19.00 1.60 4.00
N ALA A 29 18.07 1.39 3.08
CA ALA A 29 16.92 2.29 2.90
C ALA A 29 16.01 2.28 4.13
N GLY A 30 15.75 1.11 4.72
CA GLY A 30 14.94 0.96 5.92
C GLY A 30 15.43 1.81 7.10
N VAL A 31 16.74 1.79 7.38
CA VAL A 31 17.33 2.59 8.47
C VAL A 31 17.17 4.10 8.21
N ARG A 32 17.36 4.56 6.96
CA ARG A 32 17.20 5.99 6.62
C ARG A 32 15.74 6.42 6.73
N ILE A 33 14.82 5.59 6.26
CA ILE A 33 13.38 5.84 6.29
C ILE A 33 12.85 5.86 7.72
N GLU A 34 13.23 4.90 8.57
CA GLU A 34 12.80 4.85 9.97
C GLU A 34 13.13 6.17 10.69
N LYS A 35 14.35 6.67 10.51
CA LYS A 35 14.76 7.98 11.04
C LYS A 35 13.90 9.14 10.51
N LEU A 36 13.61 9.16 9.21
CA LEU A 36 12.76 10.19 8.60
C LEU A 36 11.32 10.13 9.12
N ILE A 37 10.79 8.94 9.38
CA ILE A 37 9.45 8.75 9.96
C ILE A 37 9.37 9.39 11.34
N GLU A 38 10.36 9.14 12.20
CA GLU A 38 10.45 9.73 13.54
C GLU A 38 10.53 11.26 13.48
N GLU A 39 11.38 11.80 12.60
CA GLU A 39 11.57 13.24 12.40
C GLU A 39 10.30 13.94 11.89
N GLN A 40 9.60 13.33 10.93
CA GLN A 40 8.43 13.93 10.28
C GLN A 40 7.13 13.78 11.08
N ASN A 41 6.97 12.68 11.82
CA ASN A 41 5.69 12.29 12.41
C ASN A 41 5.71 12.22 13.94
N GLY A 42 6.78 12.69 14.58
CA GLY A 42 6.91 12.66 16.04
C GLY A 42 5.76 13.32 16.81
N VAL A 43 5.09 14.32 16.23
CA VAL A 43 3.88 14.93 16.83
C VAL A 43 2.71 13.94 16.79
N ILE A 44 2.41 13.33 15.65
CA ILE A 44 1.31 12.38 15.48
C ILE A 44 1.53 11.12 16.31
N LEU A 45 2.76 10.62 16.35
CA LEU A 45 3.16 9.50 17.21
C LEU A 45 2.88 9.80 18.69
N LYS A 46 3.22 10.99 19.18
CA LYS A 46 2.93 11.40 20.56
C LYS A 46 1.43 11.51 20.82
N LEU A 47 0.68 12.06 19.88
CA LEU A 47 -0.78 12.19 20.00
C LEU A 47 -1.48 10.84 20.08
N ALA A 48 -1.01 9.82 19.35
CA ALA A 48 -1.55 8.46 19.43
C ALA A 48 -1.34 7.80 20.82
N THR A 49 -0.36 8.28 21.59
CA THR A 49 0.00 7.75 22.92
C THR A 49 -0.55 8.56 24.10
N GLY A 50 -1.09 9.77 23.87
CA GLY A 50 -1.54 10.69 24.93
C GLY A 50 -3.02 10.53 25.31
N THR A 51 -3.33 10.50 26.62
CA THR A 51 -4.64 10.10 27.17
C THR A 51 -5.35 11.18 28.01
N ASN A 52 -5.36 12.47 27.61
CA ASN A 52 -6.09 13.51 28.37
C ASN A 52 -7.39 13.97 27.69
N ARG A 53 -8.47 14.13 28.47
CA ARG A 53 -9.84 14.41 27.96
C ARG A 53 -10.03 15.86 27.48
N GLU A 54 -9.33 16.82 28.08
CA GLU A 54 -9.43 18.24 27.70
C GLU A 54 -8.80 18.50 26.32
N ASP A 55 -7.77 17.74 25.96
CA ASP A 55 -7.08 17.85 24.67
C ASP A 55 -7.82 17.10 23.54
N SER A 56 -8.87 16.32 23.83
CA SER A 56 -9.46 15.40 22.86
C SER A 56 -10.04 16.08 21.61
N ALA A 57 -10.62 17.28 21.74
CA ALA A 57 -11.14 18.04 20.60
C ALA A 57 -10.01 18.62 19.73
N GLU A 58 -8.97 19.15 20.36
CA GLU A 58 -7.78 19.68 19.67
C GLU A 58 -7.02 18.56 18.96
N ILE A 59 -6.78 17.44 19.64
CA ILE A 59 -6.17 16.22 19.07
C ILE A 59 -6.97 15.75 17.86
N SER A 60 -8.30 15.69 17.97
CA SER A 60 -9.16 15.31 16.86
C SER A 60 -9.03 16.26 15.67
N ALA A 61 -8.94 17.56 15.89
CA ALA A 61 -8.75 18.56 14.84
C ALA A 61 -7.36 18.45 14.18
N THR A 62 -6.30 18.27 14.97
CA THR A 62 -4.94 18.04 14.48
C THR A 62 -4.85 16.78 13.63
N LEU A 63 -5.45 15.67 14.09
CA LEU A 63 -5.48 14.42 13.33
C LEU A 63 -6.28 14.55 12.04
N ALA A 64 -7.41 15.26 12.05
CA ALA A 64 -8.18 15.53 10.84
C ALA A 64 -7.35 16.32 9.82
N HIS A 65 -6.69 17.40 10.25
CA HIS A 65 -5.82 18.18 9.39
C HIS A 65 -4.65 17.37 8.82
N TRP A 66 -3.98 16.58 9.68
CA TRP A 66 -2.89 15.70 9.24
C TRP A 66 -3.35 14.67 8.20
N ARG A 67 -4.54 14.08 8.37
CA ARG A 67 -5.12 13.13 7.40
C ARG A 67 -5.35 13.79 6.05
N GLU A 68 -5.94 14.97 6.03
CA GLU A 68 -6.17 15.72 4.79
C GLU A 68 -4.87 15.97 4.03
N VAL A 69 -3.85 16.51 4.71
CA VAL A 69 -2.53 16.76 4.12
C VAL A 69 -1.87 15.46 3.66
N SER A 70 -2.01 14.38 4.44
CA SER A 70 -1.43 13.08 4.13
C SER A 70 -2.09 12.44 2.92
N ILE A 71 -3.42 12.47 2.81
CA ILE A 71 -4.16 11.94 1.66
C ILE A 71 -3.66 12.61 0.38
N GLU A 72 -3.64 13.94 0.33
CA GLU A 72 -3.19 14.67 -0.86
C GLU A 72 -1.74 14.33 -1.23
N ALA A 73 -0.85 14.23 -0.23
CA ALA A 73 0.54 13.86 -0.47
C ALA A 73 0.67 12.43 -1.00
N ILE A 74 -0.03 11.46 -0.41
CA ILE A 74 0.04 10.05 -0.82
C ILE A 74 -0.53 9.87 -2.22
N LEU A 75 -1.67 10.48 -2.54
CA LEU A 75 -2.27 10.40 -3.87
C LEU A 75 -1.32 10.99 -4.92
N ARG A 76 -0.69 12.15 -4.63
CA ARG A 76 0.32 12.75 -5.51
C ARG A 76 1.51 11.82 -5.75
N ILE A 77 2.04 11.18 -4.70
CA ILE A 77 3.24 10.34 -4.79
C ILE A 77 2.93 9.01 -5.49
N VAL A 78 1.88 8.32 -5.08
CA VAL A 78 1.59 6.95 -5.51
C VAL A 78 0.89 6.92 -6.87
N LEU A 79 0.05 7.91 -7.17
CA LEU A 79 -0.76 7.91 -8.39
C LEU A 79 -0.18 8.77 -9.52
N ALA A 80 1.05 9.29 -9.36
CA ALA A 80 1.79 9.94 -10.42
C ALA A 80 1.86 9.02 -11.66
N THR A 81 1.61 9.59 -12.84
CA THR A 81 1.58 8.84 -14.11
C THR A 81 2.97 8.58 -14.66
N ASP A 82 3.94 9.42 -14.30
CA ASP A 82 5.32 9.33 -14.76
C ASP A 82 6.24 9.07 -13.56
N VAL A 83 6.92 7.92 -13.58
CA VAL A 83 8.02 7.62 -12.65
C VAL A 83 9.32 7.92 -13.40
N THR A 84 9.54 9.19 -13.75
CA THR A 84 10.80 9.62 -14.35
C THR A 84 11.86 9.93 -13.30
N ASP A 85 11.41 10.32 -12.11
CA ASP A 85 12.26 10.61 -10.96
C ASP A 85 12.10 9.51 -9.89
N GLU A 86 13.23 9.15 -9.27
CA GLU A 86 13.25 8.24 -8.14
C GLU A 86 12.50 8.87 -6.96
N VAL A 87 11.59 8.09 -6.33
CA VAL A 87 10.85 8.57 -5.16
C VAL A 87 11.83 8.79 -4.02
N SER A 88 11.92 10.02 -3.52
CA SER A 88 12.84 10.35 -2.43
C SER A 88 12.55 9.56 -1.15
N ASP A 89 13.58 9.27 -0.35
CA ASP A 89 13.44 8.63 0.97
C ASP A 89 12.40 9.36 1.86
N SER A 90 12.31 10.69 1.75
CA SER A 90 11.31 11.49 2.47
C SER A 90 9.88 11.19 2.03
N ASP A 91 9.64 11.04 0.73
CA ASP A 91 8.31 10.71 0.22
C ASP A 91 7.99 9.23 0.49
N MET A 92 8.98 8.33 0.48
CA MET A 92 8.81 6.93 0.90
C MET A 92 8.44 6.85 2.39
N ALA A 93 9.12 7.59 3.27
CA ALA A 93 8.80 7.66 4.69
C ALA A 93 7.35 8.11 4.94
N ARG A 94 6.88 9.11 4.19
CA ARG A 94 5.47 9.55 4.23
C ARG A 94 4.53 8.43 3.80
N VAL A 95 4.78 7.78 2.66
CA VAL A 95 3.95 6.67 2.17
C VAL A 95 3.84 5.56 3.20
N ILE A 96 4.97 5.10 3.74
CA ILE A 96 5.00 3.98 4.68
C ILE A 96 4.25 4.32 5.97
N PHE A 97 4.51 5.49 6.55
CA PHE A 97 3.87 5.88 7.81
C PHE A 97 2.37 6.17 7.64
N CYS A 98 1.99 6.97 6.64
CA CYS A 98 0.62 7.43 6.52
C CYS A 98 -0.36 6.30 6.16
N LEU A 99 0.09 5.25 5.47
CA LEU A 99 -0.76 4.09 5.16
C LEU A 99 -1.11 3.23 6.39
N GLY A 100 -0.48 3.48 7.55
CA GLY A 100 -0.94 2.93 8.82
C GLY A 100 -2.29 3.49 9.29
N ASP A 101 -2.68 4.70 8.84
CA ASP A 101 -4.00 5.26 9.15
C ASP A 101 -5.05 4.76 8.15
N ILE A 102 -6.13 4.17 8.67
CA ILE A 102 -7.21 3.55 7.88
C ILE A 102 -7.82 4.52 6.86
N ARG A 103 -8.00 5.80 7.21
CA ARG A 103 -8.66 6.76 6.31
C ARG A 103 -7.74 7.15 5.15
N VAL A 104 -6.46 7.34 5.43
CA VAL A 104 -5.46 7.60 4.38
C VAL A 104 -5.35 6.39 3.45
N ARG A 105 -5.20 5.20 4.04
CA ARG A 105 -5.06 3.92 3.34
C ARG A 105 -6.25 3.63 2.44
N ASP A 106 -7.47 3.68 2.98
CA ASP A 106 -8.67 3.29 2.25
C ASP A 106 -9.00 4.31 1.15
N THR A 107 -8.66 5.59 1.34
CA THR A 107 -8.75 6.60 0.29
C THR A 107 -7.80 6.30 -0.87
N LEU A 108 -6.54 5.93 -0.59
CA LEU A 108 -5.61 5.48 -1.66
C LEU A 108 -6.17 4.25 -2.39
N LEU A 109 -6.67 3.25 -1.66
CA LEU A 109 -7.25 2.04 -2.25
C LEU A 109 -8.45 2.33 -3.15
N TRP A 110 -9.28 3.31 -2.77
CA TRP A 110 -10.40 3.77 -3.59
C TRP A 110 -9.89 4.34 -4.92
N HIS A 111 -8.93 5.26 -4.88
CA HIS A 111 -8.35 5.86 -6.08
C HIS A 111 -7.61 4.86 -6.97
N LEU A 112 -6.96 3.84 -6.39
CA LEU A 112 -6.30 2.78 -7.15
C LEU A 112 -7.29 1.99 -8.02
N VAL A 113 -8.53 1.78 -7.57
CA VAL A 113 -9.55 1.11 -8.39
C VAL A 113 -9.93 1.96 -9.59
N GLN A 114 -10.04 3.27 -9.41
CA GLN A 114 -10.48 4.21 -10.47
C GLN A 114 -9.41 4.49 -11.53
N LYS A 115 -8.13 4.19 -11.25
CA LYS A 115 -7.02 4.47 -12.15
C LYS A 115 -6.89 3.39 -13.22
N ASP A 116 -6.91 3.75 -14.50
CA ASP A 116 -6.79 2.76 -15.59
C ASP A 116 -5.43 2.03 -15.58
N GLU A 117 -4.34 2.79 -15.46
CA GLU A 117 -2.97 2.29 -15.46
C GLU A 117 -2.36 2.32 -14.05
N ARG A 118 -1.94 1.17 -13.52
CA ARG A 118 -1.52 1.02 -12.11
C ARG A 118 -0.07 0.57 -11.96
N ILE A 119 0.65 0.30 -13.06
CA ILE A 119 2.03 -0.20 -13.01
C ILE A 119 2.95 0.78 -12.27
N ALA A 120 2.81 2.09 -12.53
CA ALA A 120 3.58 3.13 -11.83
C ALA A 120 3.33 3.10 -10.31
N ALA A 121 2.05 3.03 -9.91
CA ALA A 121 1.67 2.96 -8.50
C ALA A 121 2.20 1.68 -7.82
N LEU A 122 2.11 0.53 -8.51
CA LEU A 122 2.66 -0.72 -8.01
C LEU A 122 4.18 -0.64 -7.83
N SER A 123 4.90 0.06 -8.72
CA SER A 123 6.34 0.29 -8.59
C SER A 123 6.67 1.09 -7.31
N VAL A 124 5.98 2.21 -7.09
CA VAL A 124 6.15 3.04 -5.88
C VAL A 124 5.86 2.24 -4.61
N LEU A 125 4.74 1.51 -4.58
CA LEU A 125 4.34 0.69 -3.44
C LEU A 125 5.33 -0.45 -3.17
N THR A 126 5.86 -1.06 -4.23
CA THR A 126 6.90 -2.10 -4.12
C THR A 126 8.17 -1.55 -3.50
N SER A 127 8.66 -0.40 -3.96
CA SER A 127 9.83 0.25 -3.38
C SER A 127 9.60 0.61 -1.90
N ALA A 128 8.43 1.18 -1.58
CA ALA A 128 8.05 1.49 -0.20
C ALA A 128 8.01 0.23 0.69
N LEU A 129 7.44 -0.88 0.20
CA LEU A 129 7.39 -2.14 0.94
C LEU A 129 8.78 -2.73 1.23
N ARG A 130 9.72 -2.60 0.30
CA ARG A 130 11.10 -3.08 0.49
C ARG A 130 11.84 -2.32 1.58
N ALA A 131 11.53 -1.04 1.75
CA ALA A 131 12.21 -0.15 2.68
C ALA A 131 11.38 0.14 3.94
N ALA A 132 10.23 -0.51 4.12
CA ALA A 132 9.40 -0.35 5.31
C ALA A 132 10.09 -0.96 6.55
N PRO A 133 10.25 -0.20 7.64
CA PRO A 133 10.77 -0.73 8.90
C PRO A 133 9.74 -1.67 9.56
N ALA A 134 10.22 -2.49 10.48
CA ALA A 134 9.38 -3.43 11.23
C ALA A 134 8.27 -2.69 12.00
N GLY A 135 7.09 -3.30 12.07
CA GLY A 135 5.88 -2.72 12.67
C GLY A 135 5.09 -1.78 11.73
N LEU A 136 5.63 -1.45 10.56
CA LEU A 136 4.96 -0.65 9.52
C LEU A 136 4.82 -1.40 8.19
N VAL A 137 5.15 -2.69 8.13
CA VAL A 137 5.17 -3.46 6.88
C VAL A 137 3.75 -3.91 6.50
N ALA A 138 2.93 -4.36 7.46
CA ALA A 138 1.61 -4.92 7.16
C ALA A 138 0.67 -3.98 6.36
N PRO A 139 0.55 -2.67 6.67
CA PRO A 139 -0.29 -1.76 5.90
C PRO A 139 0.17 -1.58 4.46
N ILE A 140 1.47 -1.31 4.24
CA ILE A 140 2.04 -1.11 2.90
C ILE A 140 2.05 -2.41 2.09
N ALA A 141 2.32 -3.56 2.73
CA ALA A 141 2.23 -4.88 2.12
C ALA A 141 0.83 -5.17 1.58
N THR A 142 -0.19 -4.86 2.38
CA THR A 142 -1.58 -5.07 2.01
C THR A 142 -1.98 -4.18 0.82
N CYS A 143 -1.59 -2.91 0.82
CA CYS A 143 -1.85 -2.01 -0.32
C CYS A 143 -1.12 -2.46 -1.59
N THR A 144 0.13 -2.90 -1.46
CA THR A 144 0.93 -3.45 -2.55
C THR A 144 0.27 -4.70 -3.14
N SER A 145 -0.22 -5.59 -2.28
CA SER A 145 -0.96 -6.79 -2.69
C SER A 145 -2.21 -6.46 -3.48
N ILE A 146 -3.05 -5.56 -2.97
CA ILE A 146 -4.28 -5.14 -3.66
C ILE A 146 -3.94 -4.52 -5.02
N CYS A 147 -2.93 -3.65 -5.09
CA CYS A 147 -2.51 -3.04 -6.34
C CYS A 147 -2.00 -4.09 -7.35
N ALA A 148 -1.17 -5.03 -6.92
CA ALA A 148 -0.70 -6.14 -7.76
C ALA A 148 -1.87 -7.01 -8.27
N TRP A 149 -2.83 -7.31 -7.39
CA TRP A 149 -4.03 -8.06 -7.74
C TRP A 149 -4.88 -7.32 -8.77
N LEU A 150 -5.08 -6.01 -8.62
CA LEU A 150 -5.77 -5.16 -9.59
C LEU A 150 -5.07 -5.10 -10.96
N THR A 151 -3.74 -5.27 -11.00
CA THR A 151 -2.98 -5.42 -12.27
C THR A 151 -3.02 -6.84 -12.86
N GLY A 152 -3.71 -7.78 -12.20
CA GLY A 152 -3.78 -9.19 -12.62
C GLY A 152 -2.60 -10.06 -12.18
N ASP A 153 -1.68 -9.53 -11.36
CA ASP A 153 -0.52 -10.26 -10.82
C ASP A 153 -0.84 -10.81 -9.42
N GLY A 154 -1.70 -11.83 -9.39
CA GLY A 154 -2.10 -12.50 -8.14
C GLY A 154 -0.96 -13.21 -7.41
N ALA A 155 0.07 -13.65 -8.15
CA ALA A 155 1.24 -14.30 -7.55
C ALA A 155 2.08 -13.28 -6.75
N ARG A 156 2.35 -12.11 -7.32
CA ARG A 156 3.00 -11.01 -6.58
C ARG A 156 2.13 -10.51 -5.43
N ALA A 157 0.81 -10.48 -5.60
CA ALA A 157 -0.11 -10.11 -4.53
C ALA A 157 0.06 -11.02 -3.30
N LEU A 158 0.08 -12.34 -3.50
CA LEU A 158 0.31 -13.32 -2.43
C LEU A 158 1.66 -13.12 -1.73
N VAL A 159 2.75 -12.92 -2.48
CA VAL A 159 4.07 -12.72 -1.88
C VAL A 159 4.15 -11.41 -1.08
N ALA A 160 3.47 -10.34 -1.54
CA ALA A 160 3.35 -9.11 -0.78
C ALA A 160 2.58 -9.34 0.54
N LEU A 161 1.48 -10.12 0.53
CA LEU A 161 0.76 -10.46 1.77
C LEU A 161 1.57 -11.32 2.73
N ASP A 162 2.38 -12.25 2.22
CA ASP A 162 3.25 -13.07 3.07
C ASP A 162 4.20 -12.17 3.88
N ARG A 163 4.72 -11.09 3.28
CA ARG A 163 5.53 -10.07 3.98
C ARG A 163 4.72 -9.36 5.07
N GLY A 164 3.47 -9.00 4.79
CA GLY A 164 2.59 -8.37 5.77
C GLY A 164 2.25 -9.29 6.95
N HIS A 165 1.99 -10.58 6.68
CA HIS A 165 1.71 -11.57 7.71
C HIS A 165 2.90 -11.84 8.63
N VAL A 166 4.13 -11.77 8.11
CA VAL A 166 5.34 -11.90 8.94
C VAL A 166 5.46 -10.74 9.93
N ASP A 167 5.02 -9.55 9.55
CA ASP A 167 5.06 -8.35 10.39
C ASP A 167 3.92 -8.30 11.41
N ASP A 168 2.68 -8.51 10.95
CA ASP A 168 1.48 -8.56 11.79
C ASP A 168 0.50 -9.63 11.26
N PRO A 169 0.50 -10.85 11.85
CA PRO A 169 -0.41 -11.92 11.48
C PRO A 169 -1.89 -11.58 11.68
N GLU A 170 -2.20 -10.63 12.57
CA GLU A 170 -3.55 -10.25 12.95
C GLU A 170 -4.06 -9.01 12.21
N TYR A 171 -3.29 -8.48 11.24
CA TYR A 171 -3.67 -7.28 10.49
C TYR A 171 -4.97 -7.52 9.70
N PRO A 172 -6.11 -6.90 10.06
CA PRO A 172 -7.43 -7.37 9.62
C PRO A 172 -7.62 -7.30 8.10
N LEU A 173 -7.12 -6.24 7.47
CA LEU A 173 -7.25 -6.08 6.01
C LEU A 173 -6.39 -7.11 5.26
N ALA A 174 -5.19 -7.45 5.75
CA ALA A 174 -4.37 -8.49 5.13
C ALA A 174 -5.08 -9.85 5.15
N GLN A 175 -5.73 -10.20 6.27
CA GLN A 175 -6.48 -11.44 6.38
C GLN A 175 -7.66 -11.49 5.39
N LEU A 176 -8.42 -10.39 5.25
CA LEU A 176 -9.52 -10.29 4.28
C LEU A 176 -9.05 -10.49 2.84
N VAL A 177 -7.95 -9.82 2.45
CA VAL A 177 -7.40 -9.95 1.09
C VAL A 177 -6.83 -11.35 0.86
N ALA A 178 -6.15 -11.94 1.85
CA ALA A 178 -5.62 -13.30 1.78
C ALA A 178 -6.74 -14.34 1.55
N GLN A 179 -7.88 -14.20 2.25
CA GLN A 179 -9.04 -15.07 2.07
C GLN A 179 -9.61 -14.95 0.64
N GLY A 180 -9.71 -13.73 0.11
CA GLY A 180 -10.20 -13.49 -1.25
C GLY A 180 -9.29 -14.10 -2.32
N LEU A 181 -7.97 -13.93 -2.18
CA LEU A 181 -6.98 -14.52 -3.08
C LEU A 181 -6.95 -16.05 -2.98
N ALA A 182 -7.02 -16.61 -1.77
CA ALA A 182 -7.05 -18.06 -1.55
C ALA A 182 -8.32 -18.72 -2.13
N ALA A 183 -9.44 -18.00 -2.12
CA ALA A 183 -10.69 -18.42 -2.76
C ALA A 183 -10.68 -18.26 -4.29
N GLY A 184 -9.61 -17.70 -4.88
CA GLY A 184 -9.50 -17.48 -6.32
C GLY A 184 -10.46 -16.42 -6.86
N LEU A 185 -10.83 -15.44 -6.03
CA LEU A 185 -11.71 -14.36 -6.47
C LEU A 185 -11.02 -13.52 -7.57
N PRO A 186 -11.77 -13.04 -8.58
CA PRO A 186 -11.22 -12.16 -9.59
C PRO A 186 -10.97 -10.75 -9.01
N PRO A 187 -10.05 -9.96 -9.61
CA PRO A 187 -9.79 -8.58 -9.18
C PRO A 187 -11.05 -7.67 -9.20
N SER A 188 -12.01 -7.99 -10.07
CA SER A 188 -13.31 -7.28 -10.12
C SER A 188 -14.10 -7.38 -8.83
N THR A 189 -13.87 -8.40 -8.00
CA THR A 189 -14.50 -8.48 -6.68
C THR A 189 -14.03 -7.36 -5.76
N TRP A 190 -12.73 -7.04 -5.74
CA TRP A 190 -12.22 -5.89 -4.98
C TRP A 190 -12.77 -4.57 -5.53
N ALA A 191 -12.79 -4.42 -6.85
CA ALA A 191 -13.35 -3.24 -7.49
C ALA A 191 -14.83 -3.02 -7.12
N ALA A 192 -15.62 -4.09 -7.05
CA ALA A 192 -17.02 -4.02 -6.64
C ALA A 192 -17.19 -3.62 -5.16
N VAL A 193 -16.30 -4.11 -4.27
CA VAL A 193 -16.29 -3.68 -2.85
C VAL A 193 -16.02 -2.17 -2.76
N MET A 194 -15.02 -1.67 -3.48
CA MET A 194 -14.70 -0.24 -3.46
C MET A 194 -15.77 0.63 -4.14
N ALA A 195 -16.49 0.11 -5.14
CA ALA A 195 -17.60 0.82 -5.77
C ALA A 195 -18.82 1.00 -4.85
N ALA A 196 -18.91 0.23 -3.75
CA ALA A 196 -19.98 0.34 -2.76
C ALA A 196 -19.74 1.47 -1.74
N VAL A 197 -18.56 2.11 -1.77
CA VAL A 197 -18.21 3.23 -0.89
C VAL A 197 -17.83 4.47 -1.71
N THR A 198 -18.13 5.65 -1.18
CA THR A 198 -17.69 6.91 -1.76
C THR A 198 -16.29 7.27 -1.28
N GLU A 199 -15.63 8.16 -2.02
CA GLU A 199 -14.34 8.72 -1.59
C GLU A 199 -14.48 9.44 -0.23
N GLU A 200 -15.58 10.19 -0.03
CA GLU A 200 -15.86 10.88 1.24
C GLU A 200 -16.01 9.89 2.41
N GLN A 201 -16.66 8.74 2.19
CA GLN A 201 -16.77 7.68 3.19
C GLN A 201 -15.39 7.14 3.58
N CYS A 202 -14.47 6.99 2.61
CA CYS A 202 -13.09 6.57 2.89
C CYS A 202 -12.30 7.64 3.66
N ARG A 203 -12.42 8.92 3.25
CA ARG A 203 -11.69 10.05 3.86
C ARG A 203 -12.17 10.34 5.29
N THR A 204 -13.47 10.17 5.57
CA THR A 204 -14.08 10.56 6.86
C THR A 204 -14.42 9.39 7.79
N GLY A 205 -14.58 8.18 7.24
CA GLY A 205 -15.05 6.99 7.96
C GLY A 205 -16.52 7.05 8.38
N LYS A 206 -17.33 7.88 7.72
CA LYS A 206 -18.78 8.05 7.97
C LYS A 206 -19.58 7.69 6.74
#